data_AF-A0A1M3FIG4-F1
#
_entry.id   AF-A0A1M3FIG4-F1
#
_cell.length_a   1.000
_cell.length_b   1.000
_cell.length_c   1.000
_cell.angle_alpha   90.00
_cell.angle_beta   90.00
_cell.angle_gamma   90.00
#
_symmetry.space_group_name_H-M   'P 1'
#
loop_
_entity.id
_entity.type
_entity.pdbx_description
1 polymer ?
#
loop_
_entity_poly.entity_id
_entity_poly.type
_entity_poly.pdbx_seq_one_letter_code
_entity_poly.pdbx_strand_id
1 'polypeptide(L)'
;MDVNEYLELVSKVVMANRDEVEQDLAAARRFRDHVRTDLDQAERRVASFEFLLSLATGSGRAVQRTTLHEAMRLVLQSAPGRRMPAGDLAREINRRGLYRMRDGRLVEPQQIHARAGNYDWFDRSDRGIGLV
;
A
#
# COMPACT_ATOMS: atom_id res chain seq x y z
N MET A 1 -29.81 25.34 8.59
CA MET A 1 -29.70 24.02 9.22
C MET A 1 -28.28 23.90 9.71
N ASP A 2 -28.12 23.79 11.02
CA ASP A 2 -26.80 23.66 11.65
C ASP A 2 -26.24 22.24 11.37
N VAL A 3 -24.92 22.09 11.37
CA VAL A 3 -24.24 20.80 11.16
C VAL A 3 -24.66 19.82 12.26
N ASN A 4 -24.86 20.29 13.49
CA ASN A 4 -25.32 19.45 14.59
C ASN A 4 -26.75 18.94 14.38
N GLU A 5 -27.65 19.80 13.91
CA GLU A 5 -29.04 19.48 13.60
C GLU A 5 -29.15 18.46 12.43
N TYR A 6 -28.29 18.60 11.42
CA TYR A 6 -28.21 17.63 10.32
C TYR A 6 -27.73 16.24 10.79
N LEU A 7 -26.69 16.19 11.64
CA LEU A 7 -26.15 14.93 12.16
C LEU A 7 -27.16 14.21 13.06
N GLU A 8 -27.92 14.95 13.88
CA GLU A 8 -29.00 14.39 14.69
C GLU A 8 -30.10 13.77 13.81
N LEU A 9 -30.51 14.48 12.75
CA LEU A 9 -31.51 13.97 11.81
C LEU A 9 -31.03 12.71 11.10
N VAL A 10 -29.79 12.71 10.58
CA VAL A 10 -29.19 11.55 9.92
C VAL A 10 -29.07 10.37 10.89
N SER A 11 -28.62 10.62 12.13
CA SER A 11 -28.51 9.58 13.15
C SER A 11 -29.87 8.92 13.44
N LYS A 12 -30.93 9.73 13.57
CA LYS A 12 -32.30 9.22 13.77
C LYS A 12 -32.77 8.34 12.61
N VAL A 13 -32.50 8.75 11.37
CA VAL A 13 -32.86 7.96 10.17
C VAL A 13 -32.05 6.66 10.09
N VAL A 14 -30.75 6.71 10.38
CA VAL A 14 -29.89 5.52 10.39
C VAL A 14 -30.31 4.55 11.49
N MET A 15 -30.65 5.05 12.69
CA MET A 15 -31.15 4.21 13.78
C MET A 15 -32.47 3.51 13.42
N ALA A 16 -33.38 4.21 12.74
CA ALA A 16 -34.65 3.64 12.31
C ALA A 16 -34.49 2.55 11.24
N ASN A 17 -33.43 2.60 10.43
CA ASN A 17 -33.15 1.66 9.33
C ASN A 17 -31.86 0.85 9.58
N ARG A 18 -31.50 0.64 10.85
CA ARG A 18 -30.18 0.11 11.22
C ARG A 18 -29.87 -1.22 10.57
N ASP A 19 -30.81 -2.16 10.60
CA ASP A 19 -30.59 -3.52 10.10
C ASP A 19 -30.36 -3.53 8.58
N GLU A 20 -31.07 -2.70 7.82
CA GLU A 20 -30.90 -2.53 6.38
C GLU A 20 -29.52 -1.91 6.08
N VAL A 21 -29.13 -0.85 6.79
CA VAL A 21 -27.81 -0.22 6.65
C VAL A 21 -26.67 -1.19 6.99
N GLU A 22 -26.84 -2.02 8.02
CA GLU A 22 -25.85 -3.04 8.39
C GLU A 22 -25.74 -4.15 7.31
N GLN A 23 -26.86 -4.58 6.74
CA GLN A 23 -26.90 -5.55 5.65
C GLN A 23 -26.24 -5.00 4.38
N ASP A 24 -26.57 -3.78 3.99
CA ASP A 24 -25.98 -3.10 2.83
C ASP A 24 -24.48 -2.89 3.01
N LEU A 25 -24.04 -2.49 4.21
CA LEU A 25 -22.62 -2.37 4.53
C LEU A 25 -21.90 -3.71 4.40
N ALA A 26 -22.52 -4.81 4.88
CA ALA A 26 -21.96 -6.14 4.74
C ALA A 26 -21.87 -6.57 3.27
N ALA A 27 -22.90 -6.31 2.47
CA ALA A 27 -22.92 -6.59 1.03
C ALA A 27 -21.83 -5.79 0.30
N ALA A 28 -21.73 -4.48 0.57
CA ALA A 28 -20.71 -3.61 0.00
C ALA A 28 -19.28 -4.07 0.35
N ARG A 29 -19.06 -4.52 1.60
CA ARG A 29 -17.75 -5.09 2.02
C ARG A 29 -17.40 -6.35 1.25
N ARG A 30 -18.35 -7.29 1.09
CA ARG A 30 -18.13 -8.52 0.30
C ARG A 30 -17.84 -8.19 -1.16
N PHE A 31 -18.59 -7.26 -1.76
CA PHE A 31 -18.36 -6.83 -3.13
C PHE A 31 -16.97 -6.21 -3.30
N ARG A 32 -16.56 -5.31 -2.40
CA ARG A 32 -15.20 -4.76 -2.38
C ARG A 32 -14.15 -5.85 -2.32
N ASP A 33 -14.32 -6.85 -1.45
CA ASP A 33 -13.32 -7.90 -1.25
C ASP A 33 -13.24 -8.85 -2.47
N HIS A 34 -14.36 -9.09 -3.15
CA HIS A 34 -14.40 -9.81 -4.42
C HIS A 34 -13.66 -9.05 -5.53
N VAL A 35 -14.03 -7.78 -5.78
CA VAL A 35 -13.36 -6.92 -6.77
C VAL A 35 -11.86 -6.79 -6.47
N ARG A 36 -11.49 -6.77 -5.19
CA ARG A 36 -10.08 -6.76 -4.80
C ARG A 36 -9.34 -8.02 -5.23
N THR A 37 -9.95 -9.18 -5.08
CA THR A 37 -9.36 -10.45 -5.52
C THR A 37 -9.15 -10.46 -7.03
N ASP A 38 -10.13 -9.99 -7.79
CA ASP A 38 -10.06 -9.92 -9.24
C ASP A 38 -8.96 -8.94 -9.71
N LEU A 39 -8.85 -7.79 -9.04
CA LEU A 39 -7.77 -6.84 -9.31
C LEU A 39 -6.40 -7.47 -9.06
N ASP A 40 -6.22 -8.18 -7.95
CA ASP A 40 -4.94 -8.84 -7.62
C ASP A 40 -4.58 -9.89 -8.70
N GLN A 41 -5.56 -10.61 -9.24
CA GLN A 41 -5.35 -11.56 -10.33
C GLN A 41 -4.97 -10.85 -11.65
N ALA A 42 -5.65 -9.75 -11.98
CA ALA A 42 -5.35 -8.95 -13.15
C ALA A 42 -3.94 -8.35 -13.08
N GLU A 43 -3.54 -7.82 -11.93
CA GLU A 43 -2.20 -7.27 -11.69
C GLU A 43 -1.12 -8.34 -11.85
N ARG A 44 -1.31 -9.56 -11.35
CA ARG A 44 -0.37 -10.67 -11.57
C ARG A 44 -0.21 -11.01 -13.06
N ARG A 45 -1.31 -10.97 -13.82
CA ARG A 45 -1.28 -11.21 -15.27
C ARG A 45 -0.50 -10.11 -15.99
N VAL A 46 -0.75 -8.84 -15.63
CA VAL A 46 0.00 -7.70 -16.17
C VAL A 46 1.50 -7.86 -15.88
N ALA A 47 1.88 -8.12 -14.62
CA ALA A 47 3.28 -8.30 -14.24
C ALA A 47 3.94 -9.46 -15.01
N SER A 48 3.21 -10.56 -15.21
CA SER A 48 3.70 -11.71 -16.00
C SER A 48 3.95 -11.31 -17.47
N PHE A 49 3.04 -10.56 -18.09
CA PHE A 49 3.21 -10.10 -19.46
C PHE A 49 4.31 -9.06 -19.60
N GLU A 50 4.41 -8.11 -18.67
CA GLU A 50 5.51 -7.14 -18.61
C GLU A 50 6.86 -7.85 -18.51
N PHE A 51 6.97 -8.90 -17.69
CA PHE A 51 8.16 -9.73 -17.61
C PHE A 51 8.48 -10.41 -18.95
N LEU A 52 7.52 -11.08 -19.57
CA LEU A 52 7.73 -11.74 -20.87
C LEU A 52 8.18 -10.75 -21.96
N LEU A 53 7.60 -9.55 -21.99
CA LEU A 53 7.99 -8.49 -22.92
C LEU A 53 9.42 -7.98 -22.63
N SER A 54 9.83 -7.92 -21.36
CA SER A 54 11.20 -7.54 -20.99
C SER A 54 12.26 -8.54 -21.48
N LEU A 55 11.91 -9.84 -21.54
CA LEU A 55 12.80 -10.87 -22.08
C LEU A 55 13.00 -10.68 -23.60
N ALA A 56 11.94 -10.34 -24.32
CA ALA A 56 11.97 -10.17 -25.78
C ALA A 56 12.75 -8.93 -26.23
N THR A 57 12.78 -7.88 -25.40
CA THR A 57 13.37 -6.58 -25.74
C THR A 57 14.85 -6.47 -25.38
N GLY A 58 15.47 -7.52 -24.81
CA GLY A 58 16.88 -7.52 -24.41
C GLY A 58 17.21 -6.56 -23.25
N SER A 59 16.27 -5.71 -22.85
CA SER A 59 16.29 -4.95 -21.62
C SER A 59 15.84 -5.86 -20.47
N GLY A 60 16.73 -6.74 -20.00
CA GLY A 60 16.53 -7.58 -18.81
C GLY A 60 16.38 -6.78 -17.50
N ARG A 61 15.86 -5.55 -17.53
CA ARG A 61 15.31 -4.87 -16.37
C ARG A 61 13.84 -5.26 -16.24
N ALA A 62 13.62 -6.35 -15.53
CA ALA A 62 12.33 -6.69 -14.98
C ALA A 62 11.72 -5.44 -14.35
N VAL A 63 10.54 -5.03 -14.81
CA VAL A 63 9.67 -4.09 -14.09
C VAL A 63 9.15 -4.87 -12.88
N GLN A 64 10.03 -5.08 -11.90
CA GLN A 64 9.64 -5.65 -10.62
C GLN A 64 8.77 -4.60 -9.96
N ARG A 65 7.44 -4.81 -9.96
CA ARG A 65 6.56 -4.11 -9.01
C ARG A 65 6.86 -4.69 -7.63
N THR A 66 7.99 -4.27 -7.09
CA THR A 66 8.49 -4.72 -5.79
C THR A 66 7.45 -4.37 -4.74
N THR A 67 7.14 -5.33 -3.88
CA THR A 67 6.34 -5.08 -2.69
C THR A 67 7.00 -4.00 -1.81
N LEU A 68 6.25 -3.36 -0.91
CA LEU A 68 6.81 -2.27 -0.10
C LEU A 68 8.08 -2.68 0.67
N HIS A 69 8.15 -3.89 1.21
CA HIS A 69 9.33 -4.36 1.95
C HIS A 69 10.53 -4.63 1.02
N GLU A 70 10.30 -5.10 -0.20
CA GLU A 70 11.38 -5.25 -1.20
C GLU A 70 11.86 -3.89 -1.71
N ALA A 71 10.95 -2.94 -1.93
CA ALA A 71 11.28 -1.57 -2.28
C ALA A 71 12.11 -0.90 -1.17
N MET A 72 11.75 -1.10 0.10
CA MET A 72 12.55 -0.68 1.25
C MET A 72 13.94 -1.31 1.22
N ARG A 73 14.04 -2.62 0.98
CA ARG A 73 15.32 -3.34 0.92
C ARG A 73 16.22 -2.79 -0.19
N LEU A 74 15.68 -2.57 -1.39
CA LEU A 74 16.41 -2.02 -2.53
C LEU A 74 16.95 -0.62 -2.26
N VAL A 75 16.15 0.26 -1.66
CA VAL A 75 16.61 1.60 -1.31
C VAL A 75 17.69 1.55 -0.24
N LEU A 76 17.50 0.77 0.83
CA LEU A 76 18.48 0.65 1.90
C LEU A 76 19.79 0.00 1.42
N GLN A 77 19.75 -0.98 0.52
CA GLN A 77 20.97 -1.54 -0.08
C GLN A 77 21.82 -0.50 -0.83
N SER A 78 21.18 0.51 -1.40
CA SER A 78 21.85 1.63 -2.08
C SER A 78 22.22 2.81 -1.17
N ALA A 79 21.81 2.78 0.10
CA ALA A 79 22.05 3.87 1.05
C ALA A 79 23.38 3.68 1.81
N PRO A 80 24.12 4.77 2.10
CA PRO A 80 25.28 4.71 2.98
C PRO A 80 24.92 4.12 4.35
N GLY A 81 25.68 3.13 4.82
CA GLY A 81 25.41 2.46 6.09
C GLY A 81 24.12 1.62 6.12
N ARG A 82 23.48 1.39 4.97
CA ARG A 82 22.23 0.63 4.81
C ARG A 82 21.10 1.05 5.76
N ARG A 83 21.09 2.34 6.13
CA ARG A 83 20.12 2.93 7.05
C ARG A 83 19.61 4.25 6.51
N MET A 84 18.33 4.52 6.72
CA MET A 84 17.69 5.75 6.30
C MET A 84 16.50 6.09 7.21
N PRO A 85 16.24 7.39 7.51
CA PRO A 85 15.01 7.80 8.16
C PRO A 85 13.78 7.36 7.36
N ALA A 86 12.68 6.98 8.03
CA ALA A 86 11.48 6.47 7.35
C ALA A 86 10.89 7.47 6.35
N GLY A 87 10.98 8.77 6.65
CA GLY A 87 10.57 9.85 5.74
C GLY A 87 11.39 9.89 4.45
N ASP A 88 12.71 9.78 4.57
CA ASP A 88 13.61 9.72 3.42
C ASP A 88 13.42 8.44 2.62
N LEU A 89 13.21 7.32 3.31
CA LEU A 89 12.97 6.02 2.68
C LEU A 89 11.69 6.04 1.85
N ALA A 90 10.60 6.61 2.38
CA ALA A 90 9.35 6.79 1.66
C ALA A 90 9.53 7.71 0.44
N ARG A 91 10.19 8.87 0.61
CA ARG A 91 10.50 9.79 -0.49
C ARG A 91 11.28 9.11 -1.60
N GLU A 92 12.29 8.33 -1.25
CA GLU A 92 13.17 7.68 -2.20
C GLU A 92 12.49 6.53 -2.95
N ILE A 93 11.65 5.75 -2.27
CA ILE A 93 10.78 4.74 -2.90
C ILE A 93 9.84 5.41 -3.91
N ASN A 94 9.19 6.51 -3.53
CA ASN A 94 8.28 7.25 -4.39
C ASN A 94 9.00 7.88 -5.59
N ARG A 95 10.18 8.49 -5.36
CA ARG A 95 11.01 9.12 -6.40
C ARG A 95 11.48 8.11 -7.43
N ARG A 96 11.87 6.92 -6.99
CA ARG A 96 12.31 5.82 -7.87
C ARG A 96 11.14 5.03 -8.46
N GLY A 97 9.90 5.30 -8.05
CA GLY A 97 8.71 4.59 -8.51
C GLY A 97 8.69 3.09 -8.17
N LEU A 98 9.41 2.68 -7.12
CA LEU A 98 9.64 1.25 -6.81
C LEU A 98 8.41 0.55 -6.24
N TYR A 99 7.49 1.31 -5.66
CA TYR A 99 6.23 0.82 -5.15
C TYR A 99 5.20 1.96 -5.15
N ARG A 100 3.94 1.62 -5.43
CA ARG A 100 2.79 2.47 -5.19
C ARG A 100 1.76 1.70 -4.39
N MET A 101 1.00 2.43 -3.57
CA MET A 101 -0.12 1.84 -2.86
C MET A 101 -1.19 1.37 -3.86
N ARG A 102 -2.04 0.45 -3.41
CA ARG A 102 -3.12 -0.13 -4.21
C ARG A 102 -4.11 0.90 -4.76
N ASP A 103 -4.29 2.00 -4.05
CA ASP A 103 -5.12 3.15 -4.45
C ASP A 103 -4.35 4.19 -5.30
N GLY A 104 -3.13 3.87 -5.72
CA GLY A 104 -2.27 4.75 -6.52
C GLY A 104 -1.54 5.82 -5.73
N ARG A 105 -1.80 5.96 -4.42
CA ARG A 105 -1.13 6.93 -3.57
C ARG A 105 0.35 6.60 -3.38
N LEU A 106 1.09 7.65 -3.07
CA LEU A 106 2.50 7.57 -2.68
C LEU A 106 2.63 6.91 -1.31
N VAL A 107 3.76 6.27 -1.08
CA VAL A 107 4.11 5.68 0.21
C VAL A 107 4.32 6.78 1.24
N GLU A 108 3.70 6.61 2.40
CA GLU A 108 3.88 7.48 3.56
C GLU A 108 4.83 6.86 4.60
N PRO A 109 5.51 7.67 5.43
CA PRO A 109 6.47 7.18 6.43
C PRO A 109 5.86 6.20 7.44
N GLN A 110 4.59 6.39 7.81
CA GLN A 110 3.86 5.49 8.71
C GLN A 110 3.78 4.06 8.14
N GLN A 111 3.66 3.91 6.82
CA GLN A 111 3.61 2.59 6.16
C GLN A 111 4.96 1.89 6.21
N ILE A 112 6.05 2.65 6.17
CA ILE A 112 7.41 2.14 6.35
C ILE A 112 7.58 1.57 7.76
N HIS A 113 7.17 2.31 8.79
CA HIS A 113 7.26 1.84 10.19
C HIS A 113 6.41 0.59 10.43
N ALA A 114 5.17 0.58 9.92
CA ALA A 114 4.29 -0.58 10.03
C ALA A 114 4.89 -1.82 9.34
N ARG A 115 5.54 -1.66 8.19
CA ARG A 115 6.20 -2.77 7.49
C ARG A 115 7.49 -3.22 8.16
N ALA A 116 8.35 -2.31 8.60
CA ALA A 116 9.60 -2.67 9.27
C ALA A 116 9.37 -3.50 10.54
N GLY A 117 8.26 -3.28 11.26
CA GLY A 117 7.92 -4.08 12.44
C GLY A 117 7.52 -5.53 12.17
N ASN A 118 7.24 -5.90 10.92
CA ASN A 118 6.77 -7.24 10.54
C ASN A 118 7.88 -8.16 10.00
N TYR A 119 9.13 -7.69 9.94
CA TYR A 119 10.24 -8.50 9.44
C TYR A 119 11.50 -8.32 10.28
N ASP A 120 12.11 -9.44 10.66
CA ASP A 120 13.25 -9.48 11.59
C ASP A 120 14.58 -8.97 10.98
N TRP A 121 14.64 -8.83 9.66
CA TRP A 121 15.82 -8.29 8.95
C TRP A 121 15.83 -6.77 8.81
N PHE A 122 14.84 -6.07 9.37
CA PHE A 122 14.85 -4.62 9.50
C PHE A 122 15.14 -4.22 10.95
N ASP A 123 16.17 -3.39 11.13
CA ASP A 123 16.48 -2.81 12.42
C ASP A 123 15.91 -1.39 12.57
N ARG A 124 15.23 -1.15 13.69
CA ARG A 124 14.62 0.14 14.02
C ARG A 124 15.42 0.78 15.15
N SER A 125 16.02 1.94 14.88
CA SER A 125 16.69 2.76 15.90
C SER A 125 16.29 4.22 15.77
N ASP A 126 16.75 5.06 16.71
CA ASP A 126 16.59 6.51 16.67
C ASP A 126 17.17 7.14 15.39
N ARG A 127 18.07 6.42 14.69
CA ARG A 127 18.69 6.84 13.43
C ARG A 127 17.89 6.43 12.18
N GLY A 128 16.73 5.79 12.34
CA GLY A 128 15.85 5.38 11.24
C GLY A 128 15.76 3.85 11.04
N ILE A 129 15.34 3.42 9.86
CA ILE A 129 15.21 2.01 9.47
C ILE A 129 16.51 1.55 8.80
N GLY A 130 17.09 0.45 9.27
CA GLY A 130 18.27 -0.18 8.69
C GLY A 130 18.04 -1.63 8.30
N LEU A 131 18.97 -2.19 7.53
CA LEU A 131 19.08 -3.64 7.35
C LEU A 131 19.98 -4.22 8.46
N VAL A 132 19.60 -5.38 8.99
CA VAL A 132 20.43 -6.19 9.90
C VAL A 132 21.61 -6.80 9.15
#